data_AF-H1KST1-F1
#
_entry.id   AF-H1KST1-F1
#
_cell.length_a   1.000
_cell.length_b   1.000
_cell.length_c   1.000
_cell.angle_alpha   90.00
_cell.angle_beta   90.00
_cell.angle_gamma   90.00
#
_symmetry.space_group_name_H-M   'P 1'
#
loop_
_entity.id
_entity.type
_entity.pdbx_description
1 polymer ?
#
loop_
_entity_poly.entity_id
_entity_poly.type
_entity_poly.pdbx_seq_one_letter_code
_entity_poly.pdbx_strand_id
1 'polypeptide(L)'
;MTQAHPTTGATVDPECPVSLERLGEVYRADDYDLPYILEEIPALTRAKLAAYLYGKSHMHQLGLKVARACERDDLVQAVGEIGSVIYGQSRLKPAQAAPEVEVPAGRGKGGQAAPPKKVKISLGGSAAKGRSFD
;
A
#
# COMPACT_ATOMS: atom_id res chain seq x y z
N MET A 1 28.83 20.96 17.19
CA MET A 1 28.45 19.59 17.58
C MET A 1 28.26 18.80 16.29
N THR A 2 29.34 18.21 15.79
CA THR A 2 29.36 17.52 14.50
C THR A 2 28.67 16.18 14.70
N GLN A 3 27.45 16.02 14.19
CA GLN A 3 26.76 14.75 14.19
C GLN A 3 27.53 13.81 13.26
N ALA A 4 28.39 12.97 13.83
CA ALA A 4 29.00 11.88 13.10
C ALA A 4 27.90 10.86 12.83
N HIS A 5 27.41 10.79 11.59
CA HIS A 5 26.61 9.68 11.13
C HIS A 5 27.55 8.47 11.03
N PRO A 6 27.37 7.40 11.82
CA PRO A 6 28.17 6.21 11.64
C PRO A 6 27.71 5.49 10.37
N THR A 7 28.35 5.75 9.22
CA THR A 7 28.31 4.85 8.05
C THR A 7 29.27 3.68 8.29
N THR A 8 29.10 2.96 9.39
CA THR A 8 29.95 1.82 9.75
C THR A 8 29.06 0.73 10.31
N GLY A 9 28.80 -0.27 9.46
CA GLY A 9 28.08 -1.49 9.78
C GLY A 9 26.57 -1.31 9.73
N ALA A 10 25.94 -1.70 8.62
CA ALA A 10 24.51 -2.02 8.63
C ALA A 10 24.32 -3.23 9.55
N THR A 11 24.13 -3.00 10.85
CA THR A 11 23.80 -4.07 11.79
C THR A 11 22.41 -4.56 11.41
N VAL A 12 22.28 -5.87 11.19
CA VAL A 12 20.98 -6.52 11.05
C VAL A 12 20.11 -6.12 12.24
N ASP A 13 18.96 -5.55 11.94
CA ASP A 13 17.94 -5.30 12.93
C ASP A 13 17.55 -6.66 13.55
N PRO A 14 17.73 -6.86 14.87
CA PRO A 14 17.53 -8.16 15.50
C PRO A 14 16.07 -8.63 15.44
N GLU A 15 15.14 -7.73 15.10
CA GLU A 15 13.71 -8.04 14.95
C GLU A 15 13.36 -8.43 13.51
N CYS A 16 14.30 -8.31 12.56
CA CYS A 16 14.07 -8.69 11.17
C CYS A 16 14.03 -10.22 11.01
N PRO A 17 12.89 -10.81 10.58
CA PRO A 17 12.70 -12.26 10.54
C PRO A 17 13.37 -12.94 9.33
N VAL A 18 14.04 -12.16 8.46
CA VAL A 18 14.71 -12.63 7.24
C VAL A 18 16.09 -11.98 7.10
N SER A 19 16.96 -12.60 6.32
CA SER A 19 18.28 -12.04 5.95
C SER A 19 18.14 -10.72 5.18
N LEU A 20 19.15 -9.85 5.27
CA LEU A 20 19.17 -8.56 4.54
C LEU A 20 19.05 -8.73 3.02
N GLU A 21 19.61 -9.81 2.47
CA GLU A 21 19.51 -10.15 1.05
C GLU A 21 18.05 -10.35 0.64
N ARG A 22 17.32 -11.23 1.35
CA ARG A 22 15.88 -11.47 1.12
C ARG A 22 15.03 -10.23 1.38
N LEU A 23 15.38 -9.42 2.37
CA LEU A 23 14.71 -8.15 2.60
C LEU A 23 14.91 -7.19 1.41
N GLY A 24 16.12 -7.17 0.84
CA GLY A 24 16.46 -6.38 -0.33
C GLY A 24 15.70 -6.80 -1.58
N GLU A 25 15.50 -8.11 -1.78
CA GLU A 25 14.65 -8.64 -2.86
C GLU A 25 13.21 -8.17 -2.71
N VAL A 26 12.61 -8.37 -1.53
CA VAL A 26 11.23 -7.95 -1.24
C VAL A 26 11.05 -6.43 -1.39
N TYR A 27 12.05 -5.63 -1.01
CA TYR A 27 12.02 -4.17 -1.15
C TYR A 27 12.00 -3.72 -2.61
N ARG A 28 12.76 -4.40 -3.47
CA ARG A 28 12.94 -4.03 -4.88
C ARG A 28 11.93 -4.71 -5.81
N ALA A 29 11.21 -5.70 -5.31
CA ALA A 29 10.22 -6.44 -6.07
C ALA A 29 9.05 -5.54 -6.51
N ASP A 30 8.69 -5.65 -7.78
CA ASP A 30 7.47 -5.07 -8.30
C ASP A 30 6.24 -5.91 -7.88
N ASP A 31 5.04 -5.38 -8.11
CA ASP A 31 3.79 -6.07 -7.73
C ASP A 31 3.61 -7.44 -8.42
N TYR A 32 4.34 -7.69 -9.52
CA TYR A 32 4.34 -8.97 -10.23
C TYR A 32 5.31 -9.99 -9.63
N ASP A 33 6.51 -9.57 -9.21
CA ASP A 33 7.56 -10.46 -8.69
C ASP A 33 7.38 -10.75 -7.20
N LEU A 34 6.81 -9.79 -6.47
CA LEU A 34 6.63 -9.87 -5.02
C LEU A 34 5.91 -11.16 -4.56
N PRO A 35 4.78 -11.58 -5.16
CA PRO A 35 4.10 -12.83 -4.76
C PRO A 35 5.01 -14.06 -4.86
N TYR A 36 5.79 -14.18 -5.95
CA TYR A 36 6.68 -15.32 -6.16
C TYR A 36 7.81 -15.38 -5.14
N ILE A 37 8.43 -14.24 -4.84
CA ILE A 37 9.45 -14.13 -3.79
C ILE A 37 8.87 -14.52 -2.42
N LEU A 38 7.63 -14.11 -2.15
CA LEU A 38 6.94 -14.41 -0.89
C LEU A 38 6.49 -15.87 -0.76
N GLU A 39 6.32 -16.61 -1.85
CA GLU A 39 5.99 -18.05 -1.83
C GLU A 39 7.17 -18.92 -1.38
N GLU A 40 8.40 -18.46 -1.60
CA GLU A 40 9.60 -19.13 -1.10
C GLU A 40 9.77 -19.00 0.42
N ILE A 41 9.06 -18.07 1.06
CA ILE A 41 9.15 -17.78 2.47
C ILE A 41 8.07 -18.56 3.22
N PRO A 42 8.40 -19.28 4.32
CA PRO A 42 7.40 -19.93 5.15
C PRO A 42 6.31 -18.95 5.62
N ALA A 43 5.05 -19.40 5.64
CA ALA A 43 3.89 -18.54 5.90
C ALA A 43 4.02 -17.70 7.18
N LEU A 44 4.45 -18.31 8.29
CA LEU A 44 4.65 -17.62 9.56
C LEU A 44 5.79 -16.59 9.50
N THR A 45 6.88 -16.87 8.78
CA THR A 45 8.00 -15.93 8.59
C THR A 45 7.57 -14.74 7.75
N ARG A 46 6.75 -14.98 6.71
CA ARG A 46 6.16 -13.92 5.88
C ARG A 46 5.21 -13.04 6.68
N ALA A 47 4.41 -13.61 7.57
CA ALA A 47 3.55 -12.85 8.47
C ALA A 47 4.35 -11.97 9.45
N LYS A 48 5.43 -12.50 10.02
CA LYS A 48 6.38 -11.71 10.84
C LYS A 48 7.02 -10.59 10.02
N LEU A 49 7.40 -10.86 8.78
CA LEU A 49 8.00 -9.87 7.87
C LEU A 49 7.01 -8.74 7.58
N ALA A 50 5.75 -9.07 7.30
CA ALA A 50 4.69 -8.09 7.07
C ALA A 50 4.54 -7.15 8.28
N ALA A 51 4.52 -7.71 9.50
CA ALA A 51 4.39 -6.91 10.71
C ALA A 51 5.63 -6.04 11.00
N TYR A 52 6.83 -6.58 10.80
CA TYR A 52 8.08 -5.83 10.91
C TYR A 52 8.11 -4.62 9.96
N LEU A 53 7.73 -4.83 8.69
CA LEU A 53 7.66 -3.76 7.69
C LEU A 53 6.54 -2.75 8.01
N TYR A 54 5.40 -3.23 8.51
CA TYR A 54 4.26 -2.40 8.91
C TYR A 54 4.62 -1.42 10.04
N GLY A 55 5.47 -1.85 10.99
CA GLY A 55 5.96 -1.01 12.09
C GLY A 55 6.93 0.08 11.66
N LYS A 56 7.53 0.00 10.46
CA LYS A 56 8.47 0.99 9.94
C LYS A 56 7.73 1.99 9.05
N SER A 57 7.73 3.27 9.44
CA SER A 57 6.97 4.34 8.77
C SER A 57 7.19 4.41 7.26
N HIS A 58 8.44 4.32 6.80
CA HIS A 58 8.80 4.37 5.38
C HIS A 58 8.48 3.07 4.62
N MET A 59 8.30 1.95 5.33
CA MET A 59 7.99 0.63 4.77
C MET A 59 6.57 0.18 5.02
N HIS A 60 5.75 1.02 5.64
CA HIS A 60 4.40 0.68 6.06
C HIS A 60 3.55 0.16 4.90
N GLN A 61 3.60 0.84 3.75
CA GLN A 61 2.88 0.42 2.54
C GLN A 61 3.37 -0.91 2.00
N LEU A 62 4.69 -1.17 2.04
CA LEU A 62 5.25 -2.46 1.66
C LEU A 62 4.80 -3.57 2.63
N GLY A 63 4.76 -3.29 3.93
CA GLY A 63 4.21 -4.20 4.93
C GLY A 63 2.75 -4.58 4.65
N LEU A 64 1.92 -3.61 4.26
CA LEU A 64 0.55 -3.88 3.82
C LEU A 64 0.50 -4.69 2.52
N LYS A 65 1.38 -4.45 1.54
CA LYS A 65 1.47 -5.26 0.33
C LYS A 65 1.82 -6.71 0.65
N VAL A 66 2.83 -6.96 1.49
CA VAL A 66 3.23 -8.31 1.92
C VAL A 66 2.10 -8.99 2.70
N ALA A 67 1.38 -8.23 3.55
CA ALA A 67 0.23 -8.74 4.28
C ALA A 67 -0.93 -9.21 3.38
N ARG A 68 -1.03 -8.76 2.12
CA ARG A 68 -2.04 -9.27 1.17
C ARG A 68 -1.78 -10.72 0.76
N ALA A 69 -0.52 -11.16 0.80
CA ALA A 69 -0.12 -12.52 0.50
C ALA A 69 -0.18 -13.44 1.74
N CYS A 70 -0.61 -12.92 2.90
CA CYS A 70 -0.71 -13.68 4.14
C CYS A 70 -2.17 -14.01 4.48
N GLU A 71 -2.38 -15.13 5.15
CA GLU A 71 -3.66 -15.43 5.77
C GLU A 71 -3.82 -14.70 7.10
N ARG A 72 -5.08 -14.47 7.50
CA ARG A 72 -5.41 -13.77 8.76
C ARG A 72 -4.82 -14.50 9.97
N ASP A 73 -4.97 -15.82 10.01
CA ASP A 73 -4.52 -16.66 11.12
C ASP A 73 -2.99 -16.62 11.28
N ASP A 74 -2.23 -16.61 10.18
CA ASP A 74 -0.76 -16.48 10.24
C ASP A 74 -0.34 -15.14 10.84
N LEU A 75 -1.01 -14.04 10.47
CA LEU A 75 -0.75 -12.71 11.01
C LEU A 75 -1.10 -12.62 12.49
N VAL A 76 -2.24 -13.21 12.90
CA VAL A 76 -2.63 -13.27 14.32
C VAL A 76 -1.68 -14.16 15.13
N GLN A 77 -1.21 -15.27 14.56
CA GLN A 77 -0.22 -16.14 15.19
C GLN A 77 1.13 -15.43 15.35
N ALA A 78 1.52 -14.60 14.37
CA ALA A 78 2.81 -13.90 14.40
C ALA A 78 2.85 -12.74 15.41
N VAL A 79 1.80 -11.91 15.48
CA VAL A 79 1.82 -10.65 16.24
C VAL A 79 0.56 -10.39 17.08
N GLY A 80 -0.24 -11.42 17.33
CA GLY A 80 -1.46 -11.33 18.13
C GLY A 80 -2.56 -10.54 17.43
N GLU A 81 -3.42 -9.88 18.20
CA GLU A 81 -4.62 -9.20 17.67
C GLU A 81 -4.31 -8.10 16.64
N ILE A 82 -3.10 -7.50 16.72
CA ILE A 82 -2.60 -6.53 15.74
C ILE A 82 -2.59 -7.14 14.32
N GLY A 83 -2.36 -8.45 14.20
CA GLY A 83 -2.38 -9.17 12.93
C GLY A 83 -3.74 -9.08 12.22
N SER A 84 -4.84 -9.07 12.98
CA SER A 84 -6.18 -8.88 12.42
C SER A 84 -6.38 -7.48 11.84
N VAL A 85 -5.79 -6.47 12.47
CA VAL A 85 -5.81 -5.07 12.02
C VAL A 85 -5.00 -4.92 10.74
N ILE A 86 -3.79 -5.48 10.70
CA ILE A 86 -2.92 -5.46 9.51
C ILE A 86 -3.63 -6.13 8.32
N TYR A 87 -4.25 -7.28 8.54
CA TYR A 87 -5.02 -8.00 7.52
C TYR A 87 -6.21 -7.18 7.02
N GLY A 88 -6.93 -6.51 7.91
CA GLY A 88 -8.03 -5.61 7.54
C GLY A 88 -7.54 -4.45 6.67
N GLN A 89 -6.48 -3.77 7.10
CA GLN A 89 -5.91 -2.62 6.39
C GLN A 89 -5.33 -2.99 5.03
N SER A 90 -4.66 -4.15 4.91
CA SER A 90 -4.05 -4.59 3.65
C SER A 90 -5.10 -4.77 2.54
N ARG A 91 -6.34 -5.13 2.91
CA ARG A 91 -7.46 -5.34 2.00
C ARG A 91 -8.27 -4.07 1.70
N LEU A 92 -8.04 -2.99 2.44
CA LEU A 92 -8.64 -1.71 2.08
C LEU A 92 -8.08 -1.26 0.74
N LYS A 93 -8.98 -0.81 -0.14
CA LYS A 93 -8.58 -0.20 -1.40
C LYS A 93 -7.82 1.08 -1.03
N PRO A 94 -6.54 1.23 -1.39
CA PRO A 94 -5.85 2.49 -1.16
C PRO A 94 -6.69 3.58 -1.83
N ALA A 95 -6.99 4.64 -1.09
CA ALA A 95 -7.66 5.80 -1.67
C ALA A 95 -6.86 6.17 -2.92
N GLN A 96 -7.48 6.07 -4.10
CA GLN A 96 -6.82 6.43 -5.34
C GLN A 96 -6.28 7.85 -5.12
N ALA A 97 -4.95 7.99 -5.13
CA ALA A 97 -4.37 9.31 -5.29
C ALA A 97 -5.05 9.90 -6.53
N ALA A 98 -5.73 11.02 -6.34
CA ALA A 98 -6.36 11.72 -7.45
C ALA A 98 -5.32 11.82 -8.58
N PRO A 99 -5.69 11.55 -9.84
CA PRO A 99 -4.73 11.67 -10.93
C PRO A 99 -4.10 13.06 -10.83
N GLU A 100 -2.78 13.10 -10.63
CA GLU A 100 -1.98 14.30 -10.74
C GLU A 100 -2.40 14.96 -12.05
N VAL A 101 -3.01 16.15 -11.94
CA VAL A 101 -3.42 16.91 -13.11
C VAL A 101 -2.12 17.27 -13.83
N GLU A 102 -1.80 16.52 -14.88
CA GLU A 102 -0.72 16.85 -15.80
C GLU A 102 -0.90 18.29 -16.26
N VAL A 103 -0.01 19.17 -15.80
CA VAL A 103 0.13 20.52 -16.35
C VAL A 103 0.63 20.38 -17.79
N PRO A 104 -0.14 20.78 -18.82
CA PRO A 104 0.28 20.55 -20.19
C PRO A 104 1.26 21.65 -20.63
N ALA A 105 2.54 21.30 -20.77
CA ALA A 105 3.51 22.10 -21.49
C ALA A 105 3.85 21.43 -22.84
N GLY A 106 3.28 21.96 -23.93
CA GLY A 106 3.98 22.07 -25.22
C GLY A 106 3.87 20.93 -26.25
N ARG A 107 2.90 21.09 -27.17
CA ARG A 107 3.04 21.01 -28.65
C ARG A 107 3.74 19.77 -29.27
N GLY A 108 2.94 18.78 -29.67
CA GLY A 108 3.34 17.76 -30.66
C GLY A 108 2.12 17.24 -31.44
N LYS A 109 2.15 17.37 -32.78
CA LYS A 109 1.07 16.99 -33.70
C LYS A 109 0.85 15.47 -33.74
N GLY A 110 -0.43 15.07 -33.78
CA GLY A 110 -0.88 13.87 -34.50
C GLY A 110 -1.32 12.71 -33.61
N GLY A 111 -2.62 12.42 -33.63
CA GLY A 111 -3.18 11.20 -33.03
C GLY A 111 -4.64 11.39 -32.70
N GLN A 112 -5.51 10.80 -33.51
CA GLN A 112 -6.97 10.84 -33.34
C GLN A 112 -7.34 10.15 -32.01
N ALA A 113 -7.84 10.93 -31.05
CA ALA A 113 -8.43 10.42 -29.82
C ALA A 113 -9.95 10.59 -29.89
N ALA A 114 -10.66 9.46 -29.81
CA ALA A 114 -12.12 9.38 -29.77
C ALA A 114 -12.68 10.20 -28.57
N PRO A 115 -13.87 10.81 -28.71
CA PRO A 115 -14.40 11.68 -27.67
C PRO A 115 -14.84 10.87 -26.43
N PRO A 116 -14.46 11.28 -25.20
CA PRO A 116 -15.00 10.69 -23.99
C PRO A 116 -16.49 11.05 -23.85
N LYS A 117 -17.33 10.04 -23.64
CA LYS A 117 -18.76 10.18 -23.42
C LYS A 117 -18.99 11.01 -22.15
N LYS A 118 -19.63 12.17 -22.29
CA LYS A 118 -20.07 13.01 -21.17
C LYS A 118 -21.06 12.22 -20.32
N VAL A 119 -20.65 11.78 -19.12
CA VAL A 119 -21.57 11.30 -18.10
C VAL A 119 -22.36 12.51 -17.60
N LYS A 120 -23.63 12.60 -18.00
CA LYS A 120 -24.58 13.58 -17.49
C LYS A 120 -24.99 13.15 -16.08
N ILE A 121 -24.29 13.63 -15.06
CA ILE A 121 -24.83 13.64 -13.71
C ILE A 121 -26.03 14.59 -13.69
N SER A 122 -27.24 14.01 -13.75
CA SER A 122 -28.48 14.77 -13.57
C SER A 122 -28.65 15.04 -12.07
N LEU A 123 -28.24 16.23 -11.62
CA LEU A 123 -28.62 16.76 -10.31
C LEU A 123 -30.00 17.42 -10.46
N GLY A 124 -31.01 16.60 -10.75
CA GLY A 124 -32.39 17.02 -10.95
C GLY A 124 -33.24 16.78 -9.71
N GLY A 125 -33.36 17.82 -8.88
CA GLY A 125 -34.56 18.13 -8.11
C GLY A 125 -34.92 17.24 -6.92
N SER A 126 -34.58 17.69 -5.71
CA SER A 126 -35.38 17.42 -4.51
C SER A 126 -35.68 18.75 -3.83
N ALA A 127 -36.57 19.53 -4.45
CA ALA A 127 -37.21 20.66 -3.79
C ALA A 127 -38.29 20.09 -2.85
N ALA A 128 -37.90 19.83 -1.60
CA ALA A 128 -38.86 19.65 -0.51
C ALA A 128 -39.54 21.00 -0.24
N LYS A 129 -40.73 21.22 -0.81
CA LYS A 129 -41.56 22.39 -0.52
C LYS A 129 -42.73 21.96 0.38
N GLY A 130 -42.76 22.53 1.57
CA GLY A 130 -43.99 22.83 2.32
C GLY A 130 -44.59 21.67 3.13
N ARG A 131 -44.13 21.51 4.37
CA ARG A 131 -45.02 21.05 5.44
C ARG A 131 -45.56 22.30 6.11
N SER A 132 -46.85 22.57 5.92
CA SER A 132 -47.58 23.55 6.71
C SER A 132 -47.51 23.16 8.18
N PHE A 133 -47.19 24.14 9.03
CA PHE A 133 -47.57 24.16 10.43
C PHE A 133 -48.32 25.47 10.64
N ASP A 134 -49.44 25.33 11.35
CA ASP A 134 -50.49 26.27 11.77
C ASP A 134 -50.09 27.76 11.81
#